data_AF-A0A966MDC1-F1
#
_entry.id   AF-A0A966MDC1-F1
#
_cell.length_a   1.000
_cell.length_b   1.000
_cell.length_c   1.000
_cell.angle_alpha   90.00
_cell.angle_beta   90.00
_cell.angle_gamma   90.00
#
_symmetry.space_group_name_H-M   'P 1'
#
loop_
_entity.id
_entity.type
_entity.pdbx_description
1 polymer ?
#
loop_
_entity_poly.entity_id
_entity_poly.type
_entity_poly.pdbx_seq_one_letter_code
_entity_poly.pdbx_strand_id
1 'polypeptide(L)' 'MLPISFNINYSDFTNNPYPVFTELRNSAPISFVPELDAILLTKHSDIFICEKNISVFSSVQPDGL' A
#
# COMPACT_ATOMS: atom_id res chain seq x y z
N MET A 1 -4.32 -17.17 -5.71
CA MET A 1 -3.84 -16.12 -6.64
C MET A 1 -2.78 -15.33 -5.88
N LEU A 2 -1.58 -15.17 -6.44
CA LEU A 2 -0.55 -14.33 -5.82
C LEU A 2 -0.92 -12.85 -6.02
N PRO A 3 -0.65 -11.97 -5.04
CA PRO A 3 -0.88 -10.54 -5.22
C PRO A 3 -0.01 -10.00 -6.36
N ILE A 4 -0.50 -8.96 -7.04
CA ILE A 4 0.31 -8.20 -7.99
C ILE A 4 1.48 -7.61 -7.19
N SER A 5 2.72 -7.86 -7.64
CA SER A 5 3.90 -7.26 -7.03
C SER A 5 4.29 -6.00 -7.79
N PHE A 6 4.62 -4.94 -7.05
CA PHE A 6 5.05 -3.65 -7.59
C PHE A 6 6.35 -3.24 -6.92
N ASN A 7 7.44 -3.19 -7.69
CA ASN A 7 8.76 -2.82 -7.18
C ASN A 7 8.94 -1.30 -7.20
N ILE A 8 9.57 -0.78 -6.15
CA ILE A 8 9.93 0.64 -6.05
C ILE A 8 11.43 0.82 -5.82
N ASN A 9 11.97 1.96 -6.25
CA ASN A 9 13.24 2.43 -5.70
C ASN A 9 12.98 3.11 -4.35
N TYR A 10 13.51 2.55 -3.26
CA TYR A 10 13.25 3.04 -1.91
C TYR A 10 13.71 4.50 -1.68
N SER A 11 14.88 4.87 -2.23
CA SER A 11 15.43 6.22 -2.08
C SER A 11 14.59 7.27 -2.83
N ASP A 12 14.20 6.96 -4.07
CA ASP A 12 13.36 7.85 -4.87
C ASP A 12 11.96 7.99 -4.26
N PHE A 13 11.40 6.87 -3.78
CA PHE A 13 10.10 6.84 -3.12
C PHE A 13 10.09 7.68 -1.84
N THR A 14 11.13 7.57 -1.03
CA THR A 14 11.27 8.36 0.20
C THR A 14 11.39 9.86 -0.10
N ASN A 15 12.07 10.23 -1.20
CA ASN A 15 12.26 11.62 -1.59
C ASN A 15 11.00 12.23 -2.22
N ASN A 16 10.32 11.48 -3.09
CA ASN A 16 9.07 11.89 -3.73
C ASN A 16 8.18 10.67 -4.06
N PRO A 17 7.18 10.35 -3.23
CA PRO A 17 6.35 9.16 -3.42
C PRO A 17 5.19 9.36 -4.41
N TYR A 18 4.85 10.61 -4.76
CA TYR A 18 3.66 10.92 -5.56
C TYR A 18 3.65 10.32 -6.98
N PRO A 19 4.79 10.25 -7.71
CA PRO A 19 4.85 9.56 -8.98
C PRO A 19 4.48 8.08 -8.85
N VAL A 20 5.07 7.39 -7.86
CA VAL A 20 4.78 5.98 -7.56
C VAL A 20 3.31 5.77 -7.20
N PHE A 21 2.75 6.62 -6.32
CA PHE A 21 1.33 6.53 -5.99
C PHE A 21 0.40 6.80 -7.19
N THR A 22 0.83 7.63 -8.14
CA THR A 22 0.06 7.88 -9.37
C THR A 22 0.01 6.64 -10.23
N GLU A 23 1.15 5.95 -10.41
CA GLU A 23 1.20 4.70 -11.15
C GLU A 23 0.38 3.61 -10.47
N LEU A 24 0.59 3.39 -9.17
CA LEU A 24 -0.15 2.41 -8.38
C LEU A 24 -1.67 2.58 -8.50
N ARG A 25 -2.19 3.81 -8.35
CA ARG A 25 -3.64 4.05 -8.50
C ARG A 25 -4.19 3.67 -9.87
N ASN A 26 -3.39 3.79 -10.92
CA ASN A 26 -3.79 3.55 -12.29
C ASN A 26 -3.68 2.07 -12.68
N SER A 27 -2.58 1.40 -12.32
CA SER A 27 -2.25 0.06 -12.81
C SER A 27 -2.38 -1.05 -11.77
N ALA A 28 -2.08 -0.78 -10.50
CA ALA A 28 -2.00 -1.79 -9.44
C ALA A 28 -2.39 -1.23 -8.06
N PRO A 29 -3.67 -0.83 -7.87
CA PRO A 29 -4.09 -0.04 -6.71
C PRO A 29 -4.03 -0.79 -5.38
N ILE A 30 -4.02 -2.13 -5.45
CA ILE A 30 -3.75 -3.07 -4.37
C ILE A 30 -2.59 -3.95 -4.83
N SER A 31 -1.42 -3.78 -4.22
CA SER A 31 -0.22 -4.52 -4.62
C SER A 31 0.72 -4.74 -3.44
N PHE A 32 1.45 -5.85 -3.51
CA PHE A 32 2.55 -6.13 -2.58
C PHE A 32 3.81 -5.41 -3.06
N VAL A 33 4.41 -4.61 -2.18
CA VAL A 33 5.64 -3.85 -2.42
C VAL A 33 6.77 -4.48 -1.62
N PRO A 34 7.66 -5.26 -2.25
CA PRO A 34 8.70 -6.01 -1.54
C PRO A 34 9.65 -5.11 -0.75
N GLU A 35 9.96 -3.92 -1.24
CA GLU A 35 10.90 -2.98 -0.59
C GLU A 35 10.33 -2.35 0.69
N LEU A 36 9.02 -2.48 0.91
CA LEU A 36 8.32 -2.06 2.15
C LEU A 36 7.83 -3.24 2.98
N ASP A 37 7.96 -4.47 2.46
CA ASP A 37 7.34 -5.69 2.99
C ASP A 37 5.85 -5.50 3.35
N ALA A 38 5.11 -4.80 2.48
CA ALA A 38 3.75 -4.37 2.77
C ALA A 38 2.83 -4.44 1.55
N ILE A 39 1.52 -4.58 1.81
CA ILE A 39 0.48 -4.38 0.80
C ILE A 39 0.04 -2.92 0.85
N LEU A 40 0.10 -2.22 -0.28
CA LEU A 40 -0.37 -0.85 -0.40
C LEU A 40 -1.78 -0.80 -0.97
N LEU A 41 -2.65 -0.02 -0.31
CA LEU A 41 -3.95 0.42 -0.81
C LEU A 41 -3.82 1.89 -1.22
N THR A 42 -3.93 2.21 -2.50
CA THR A 42 -3.64 3.58 -2.99
C THR A 42 -4.85 4.37 -3.45
N LYS A 43 -6.01 3.73 -3.61
CA LYS A 43 -7.26 4.41 -3.96
C LYS A 43 -7.99 4.89 -2.73
N HIS A 44 -8.44 6.15 -2.76
CA HIS A 44 -9.20 6.75 -1.68
C HIS A 44 -10.48 5.97 -1.33
N SER A 45 -11.21 5.47 -2.33
CA SER A 45 -12.44 4.67 -2.11
C SER A 45 -12.17 3.43 -1.27
N ASP A 46 -11.06 2.74 -1.56
CA ASP A 46 -10.72 1.47 -0.94
C ASP A 46 -10.26 1.72 0.49
N ILE A 47 -9.44 2.75 0.71
CA ILE A 47 -9.03 3.21 2.04
C ILE A 47 -10.26 3.60 2.87
N PHE A 48 -11.17 4.42 2.33
CA PHE A 48 -12.36 4.89 3.03
C PHE A 48 -13.27 3.75 3.50
N ILE A 49 -13.33 2.65 2.74
CA ILE A 49 -14.09 1.45 3.14
C ILE A 49 -13.30 0.63 4.17
N CYS A 50 -12.03 0.35 3.89
CA CYS A 50 -11.20 -0.56 4.68
C CYS A 50 -10.87 0.00 6.06
N GLU A 51 -10.59 1.30 6.18
CA GLU A 51 -10.25 1.95 7.46
C GLU A 51 -11.35 1.79 8.52
N LYS A 52 -12.61 1.65 8.09
CA LYS A 52 -13.78 1.48 8.98
C LYS A 52 -14.02 0.02 9.36
N ASN A 53 -13.44 -0.91 8.61
CA ASN A 53 -13.63 -2.35 8.80
C ASN A 53 -12.58 -2.94 9.75
N ILE A 54 -12.63 -2.52 11.00
CA ILE A 54 -11.64 -2.88 12.03
C ILE A 54 -11.60 -4.37 12.38
N SER A 55 -12.64 -5.14 12.05
CA SER A 55 -12.66 -6.59 12.25
C SER A 55 -11.76 -7.33 11.26
N VAL A 56 -11.45 -6.70 10.12
CA VAL A 56 -10.54 -7.20 9.09
C VAL A 56 -9.21 -6.43 9.10
N PHE A 57 -9.26 -5.11 9.22
CA PHE A 57 -8.11 -4.21 9.25
C PHE A 57 -7.86 -3.71 10.67
N SER A 58 -7.29 -4.57 11.51
CA SER A 58 -6.98 -4.25 12.90
C SER A 58 -5.89 -3.17 13.03
N SER A 59 -6.02 -2.33 14.05
CA SER A 59 -4.96 -1.39 14.45
C SER A 59 -3.97 -1.99 15.47
N VAL A 60 -4.19 -3.22 15.93
CA VAL A 60 -3.28 -3.91 16.86
C VAL A 60 -2.00 -4.29 16.12
N GLN A 61 -0.90 -3.60 16.45
CA GLN A 61 0.45 -3.89 15.96
C GLN A 61 1.34 -4.21 17.16
N PRO A 62 1.48 -5.50 17.55
CA PRO A 62 2.17 -5.90 18.79
C PRO A 62 3.63 -5.41 18.87
N ASP A 63 4.31 -5.34 17.72
CA ASP A 63 5.72 -4.96 17.61
C ASP A 63 5.94 -3.52 17.13
N GLY A 64 4.86 -2.75 16.95
CA GLY A 64 4.91 -1.40 16.38
C GLY A 64 5.31 -1.35 14.90
N LEU A 65 5.59 -0.14 14.40
CA LEU A 65 6.16 0.15 13.09
C LEU A 65 7.62 0.57 13.23
#